data_AF-A0A4Q2ZCV9-F1
#
_entry.id   AF-A0A4Q2ZCV9-F1
#
_cell.length_a   1.000
_cell.length_b   1.000
_cell.length_c   1.000
_cell.angle_alpha   90.00
_cell.angle_beta   90.00
_cell.angle_gamma   90.00
#
_symmetry.space_group_name_H-M   'P 1'
#
loop_
_entity.id
_entity.type
_entity.pdbx_description
1 polymer ?
#
loop_
_entity_poly.entity_id
_entity_poly.type
_entity_poly.pdbx_seq_one_letter_code
_entity_poly.pdbx_strand_id
1 'polypeptide(L)'
;MIDDEVMDQRQLIACGDVLNRLVSREGGSERLRTASNLRSVLAGAVHVHSSGGLGCLAALPSLIENWRILREEQSKKNGEFGHLFNPLSIIPISETTHSRIIGDLLDPGGSHGQGGRLLHKFLESIDVPNPRDGKWTVSVEKGNLDLCLRRVTPASVIIIENKSNMAVDQPNQLYRYWHEQIRGPFPDLDYASEGVKKSFQILYLCPGNERYPGNHSLRRPSYLDSQDLPDTLADVGVTIRACSFQSEIRGWLLRCIELIPPENHRLRICLQIYGELWS
;
A
#
# COMPACT_ATOMS: atom_id res chain seq x y z
N MET A 1 13.77 49.12 -27.76
CA MET A 1 12.34 48.75 -27.78
C MET A 1 12.23 47.24 -27.74
N ILE A 2 12.34 46.69 -26.54
CA ILE A 2 11.63 45.49 -26.09
C ILE A 2 11.29 45.88 -24.66
N ASP A 3 10.06 46.36 -24.43
CA ASP A 3 9.58 46.62 -23.08
C ASP A 3 9.21 45.27 -22.49
N ASP A 4 10.00 44.83 -21.51
CA ASP A 4 9.63 43.74 -20.61
C ASP A 4 8.43 44.23 -19.78
N GLU A 5 7.24 43.74 -20.09
CA GLU A 5 6.03 43.98 -19.30
C GLU A 5 6.21 43.40 -17.90
N VAL A 6 6.58 44.27 -16.96
CA VAL A 6 6.52 44.02 -15.54
C VAL A 6 5.05 43.79 -15.17
N MET A 7 4.73 42.57 -14.75
CA MET A 7 3.40 42.20 -14.26
C MET A 7 3.05 43.08 -13.05
N ASP A 8 2.07 43.97 -13.21
CA ASP A 8 1.65 44.95 -12.19
C ASP A 8 1.11 44.22 -10.94
N GLN A 9 1.33 44.79 -9.73
CA GLN A 9 0.75 44.32 -8.47
C GLN A 9 -0.76 44.04 -8.57
N ARG A 10 -1.48 44.76 -9.42
CA ARG A 10 -2.90 44.50 -9.70
C ARG A 10 -3.17 43.14 -10.34
N GLN A 11 -2.28 42.65 -11.20
CA GLN A 11 -2.39 41.33 -11.85
C GLN A 11 -2.07 40.18 -10.87
N LEU A 12 -1.13 40.40 -9.94
CA LEU A 12 -0.85 39.48 -8.82
C LEU A 12 -2.04 39.35 -7.85
N ILE A 13 -2.67 40.47 -7.50
CA ILE A 13 -3.88 40.49 -6.66
C ILE A 13 -5.05 39.81 -7.37
N ALA A 14 -5.23 40.06 -8.67
CA ALA A 14 -6.26 39.41 -9.48
C ALA A 14 -6.07 37.88 -9.56
N CYS A 15 -4.83 37.39 -9.69
CA CYS A 15 -4.53 35.96 -9.62
C CYS A 15 -4.90 35.38 -8.24
N GLY A 16 -4.53 36.09 -7.15
CA GLY A 16 -4.88 35.70 -5.78
C GLY A 16 -6.38 35.62 -5.53
N ASP A 17 -7.16 36.54 -6.08
CA ASP A 17 -8.62 36.58 -5.93
C ASP A 17 -9.33 35.49 -6.75
N VAL A 18 -8.85 35.18 -7.96
CA VAL A 18 -9.34 34.05 -8.77
C VAL A 18 -9.05 32.73 -8.05
N LEU A 19 -7.86 32.58 -7.47
CA LEU A 19 -7.45 31.41 -6.70
C LEU A 19 -8.27 31.22 -5.41
N ASN A 20 -8.50 32.29 -4.65
CA ASN A 20 -9.34 32.24 -3.46
C ASN A 20 -10.78 31.83 -3.81
N ARG A 21 -11.34 32.30 -4.93
CA ARG A 21 -12.66 31.86 -5.42
C ARG A 21 -12.68 30.40 -5.87
N LEU A 22 -11.58 29.89 -6.44
CA LEU A 22 -11.43 28.49 -6.86
C LEU A 22 -11.34 27.52 -5.67
N VAL A 23 -10.75 27.94 -4.55
CA VAL A 23 -10.67 27.18 -3.29
C VAL A 23 -11.99 27.24 -2.51
N SER A 24 -12.72 28.36 -2.59
CA SER A 24 -13.97 28.58 -1.85
C SER A 24 -15.15 27.72 -2.32
N ARG A 25 -15.09 27.13 -3.52
CA ARG A 25 -16.17 26.35 -4.15
C ARG A 25 -16.12 24.84 -3.90
N GLU A 26 -15.13 24.34 -3.16
CA GLU A 26 -14.89 22.90 -2.97
C GLU A 26 -15.64 22.29 -1.77
N GLY A 27 -15.81 20.97 -1.74
CA GLY A 27 -16.27 20.18 -0.58
C GLY A 27 -15.11 19.70 0.32
N GLY A 28 -15.41 19.36 1.58
CA GLY A 28 -14.45 19.42 2.71
C GLY A 28 -13.16 18.59 2.65
N SER A 29 -13.13 17.40 2.02
CA SER A 29 -11.94 16.52 2.04
C SER A 29 -10.94 16.84 0.92
N GLU A 30 -11.43 17.13 -0.29
CA GLU A 30 -10.59 17.59 -1.42
C GLU A 30 -10.00 18.99 -1.18
N ARG A 31 -10.69 19.84 -0.39
CA ARG A 31 -10.19 21.16 0.03
C ARG A 31 -8.78 21.13 0.63
N LEU A 32 -8.48 20.12 1.44
CA LEU A 32 -7.25 20.12 2.25
C LEU A 32 -6.02 19.66 1.44
N ARG A 33 -6.18 18.63 0.60
CA ARG A 33 -5.08 18.12 -0.24
C ARG A 33 -4.77 19.03 -1.43
N THR A 34 -5.80 19.51 -2.12
CA THR A 34 -5.64 20.35 -3.31
C THR A 34 -5.12 21.74 -2.95
N ALA A 35 -5.64 22.35 -1.87
CA ALA A 35 -5.12 23.64 -1.40
C ALA A 35 -3.69 23.54 -0.84
N SER A 36 -3.30 22.41 -0.23
CA SER A 36 -1.93 22.19 0.24
C SER A 36 -0.93 22.11 -0.92
N ASN A 37 -1.27 21.34 -1.97
CA ASN A 37 -0.44 21.18 -3.16
C ASN A 37 -0.33 22.48 -3.98
N LEU A 38 -1.43 23.25 -4.07
CA LEU A 38 -1.37 24.56 -4.73
C LEU A 38 -0.55 25.57 -3.92
N ARG A 39 -0.70 25.58 -2.58
CA ARG A 39 0.10 26.46 -1.70
C ARG A 39 1.58 26.13 -1.75
N SER A 40 1.98 24.86 -1.87
CA SER A 40 3.39 24.48 -1.98
C SER A 40 3.99 24.85 -3.35
N VAL A 41 3.24 24.67 -4.44
CA VAL A 41 3.63 25.12 -5.78
C VAL A 41 3.75 26.65 -5.83
N LEU A 42 2.80 27.37 -5.22
CA LEU A 42 2.83 28.82 -5.11
C LEU A 42 3.95 29.32 -4.18
N ALA A 43 4.19 28.65 -3.05
CA ALA A 43 5.31 28.98 -2.16
C ALA A 43 6.66 28.77 -2.86
N GLY A 44 6.79 27.71 -3.68
CA GLY A 44 7.96 27.49 -4.54
C GLY A 44 8.14 28.61 -5.56
N ALA A 45 7.07 29.02 -6.26
CA ALA A 45 7.11 30.11 -7.22
C ALA A 45 7.45 31.48 -6.59
N VAL A 46 6.91 31.75 -5.39
CA VAL A 46 7.21 32.97 -4.60
C VAL A 46 8.65 32.97 -4.09
N HIS A 47 9.20 31.81 -3.69
CA HIS A 47 10.59 31.69 -3.25
C HIS A 47 11.60 31.90 -4.40
N VAL A 48 11.25 31.48 -5.62
CA VAL A 48 12.04 31.75 -6.83
C VAL A 48 12.01 33.24 -7.20
N HIS A 49 10.90 33.93 -6.94
CA HIS A 49 10.78 35.38 -7.16
C HIS A 49 11.69 36.20 -6.22
N SER A 50 11.75 35.86 -4.93
CA SER A 50 12.66 36.52 -3.97
C SER A 50 14.14 36.22 -4.20
N SER A 51 14.45 35.26 -5.09
CA SER A 51 15.81 34.89 -5.52
C SER A 51 16.22 35.52 -6.87
N GLY A 52 15.41 36.41 -7.45
CA GLY A 52 15.74 37.15 -8.69
C GLY A 52 15.41 36.42 -10.01
N GLY A 53 14.67 35.32 -9.99
CA GLY A 53 14.30 34.57 -11.19
C GLY A 53 13.06 35.12 -11.90
N LEU A 54 13.20 36.17 -12.71
CA LEU A 54 12.11 36.80 -13.49
C LEU A 54 11.37 35.85 -14.45
N GLY A 55 12.04 34.80 -14.96
CA GLY A 55 11.45 33.86 -15.92
C GLY A 55 10.35 32.94 -15.36
N CYS A 56 10.26 32.76 -14.03
CA CYS A 56 9.29 31.86 -13.40
C CYS A 56 7.88 32.49 -13.29
N LEU A 57 7.80 33.81 -13.18
CA LEU A 57 6.52 34.53 -13.08
C LEU A 57 5.80 34.63 -14.44
N ALA A 58 6.55 34.77 -15.54
CA ALA A 58 5.98 34.78 -16.89
C ALA A 58 5.26 33.45 -17.24
N ALA A 59 5.62 32.35 -16.56
CA ALA A 59 5.00 31.04 -16.76
C ALA A 59 3.72 30.81 -15.92
N LEU A 60 3.43 31.67 -14.93
CA LEU A 60 2.29 31.47 -14.02
C LEU A 60 0.92 31.49 -14.71
N PRO A 61 0.61 32.42 -15.64
CA PRO A 61 -0.67 32.40 -16.34
C PRO A 61 -0.90 31.09 -17.11
N SER A 62 0.14 30.63 -17.81
CA SER A 62 0.12 29.37 -18.55
C SER A 62 -0.05 28.16 -17.64
N LEU A 63 0.58 28.15 -16.45
CA LEU A 63 0.42 27.10 -15.46
C LEU A 63 -1.01 27.05 -14.90
N ILE A 64 -1.59 28.21 -14.58
CA ILE A 64 -2.97 28.33 -14.10
C ILE A 64 -3.96 27.83 -15.16
N GLU A 65 -3.75 28.21 -16.41
CA GLU A 65 -4.62 27.79 -17.51
C GLU A 65 -4.49 26.29 -17.78
N ASN A 66 -3.27 25.74 -17.81
CA ASN A 66 -3.05 24.30 -17.91
C ASN A 66 -3.72 23.54 -16.76
N TRP A 67 -3.63 24.05 -15.53
CA TRP A 67 -4.30 23.45 -14.38
C TRP A 67 -5.83 23.49 -14.52
N ARG A 68 -6.40 24.60 -15.01
CA ARG A 68 -7.83 24.73 -15.29
C ARG A 68 -8.29 23.68 -16.32
N ILE A 69 -7.56 23.54 -17.43
CA ILE A 69 -7.84 22.55 -18.48
C ILE A 69 -7.80 21.14 -17.90
N LEU A 70 -6.73 20.77 -17.18
CA LEU A 70 -6.60 19.46 -16.55
C LEU A 70 -7.75 19.16 -15.58
N ARG A 71 -8.18 20.16 -14.81
CA ARG A 71 -9.29 20.03 -13.87
C ARG A 71 -10.64 19.83 -14.57
N GLU A 72 -10.88 20.55 -15.67
CA GLU A 72 -12.10 20.39 -16.47
C GLU A 72 -12.17 19.02 -17.13
N GLU A 73 -11.05 18.55 -17.69
CA GLU A 73 -10.95 17.20 -18.23
C GLU A 73 -11.20 16.14 -17.15
N GLN A 74 -10.62 16.31 -15.96
CA GLN A 74 -10.83 15.39 -14.84
C GLN A 74 -12.28 15.44 -14.34
N SER A 75 -12.89 16.62 -14.23
CA SER A 75 -14.30 16.76 -13.85
C SER A 75 -15.23 16.06 -14.85
N LYS A 76 -14.99 16.26 -16.16
CA LYS A 76 -15.75 15.59 -17.21
C LYS A 76 -15.60 14.07 -17.13
N LYS A 77 -14.37 13.57 -17.05
CA LYS A 77 -14.08 12.13 -16.88
C LYS A 77 -14.71 11.58 -15.60
N ASN A 78 -14.80 12.37 -14.53
CA ASN A 78 -15.42 11.93 -13.28
C ASN A 78 -16.94 11.89 -13.40
N GLY A 79 -17.57 12.85 -14.08
CA GLY A 79 -18.99 12.82 -14.37
C GLY A 79 -19.41 11.66 -15.28
N GLU A 80 -18.56 11.28 -16.24
CA GLU A 80 -18.83 10.17 -17.17
C GLU A 80 -18.54 8.79 -16.57
N PHE A 81 -17.44 8.64 -15.82
CA PHE A 81 -16.93 7.33 -15.40
C PHE A 81 -16.81 7.14 -13.88
N GLY A 82 -16.99 8.20 -13.09
CA GLY A 82 -16.84 8.13 -11.63
C GLY A 82 -15.43 7.76 -11.17
N HIS A 83 -14.39 8.00 -11.96
CA HIS A 83 -13.03 7.52 -11.68
C HIS A 83 -12.37 8.17 -10.43
N LEU A 84 -12.98 9.18 -9.82
CA LEU A 84 -12.57 9.70 -8.51
C LEU A 84 -13.42 9.17 -7.35
N PHE A 85 -14.51 8.45 -7.65
CA PHE A 85 -15.39 7.90 -6.64
C PHE A 85 -14.81 6.59 -6.09
N ASN A 86 -14.17 6.71 -4.92
CA ASN A 86 -13.71 5.56 -4.15
C ASN A 86 -14.39 5.55 -2.77
N PRO A 87 -15.35 4.66 -2.50
CA PRO A 87 -16.05 4.65 -1.21
C PRO A 87 -15.13 4.37 -0.02
N LEU A 88 -14.01 3.66 -0.23
CA LEU A 88 -13.03 3.37 0.83
C LEU A 88 -12.14 4.58 1.18
N SER A 89 -12.16 5.63 0.36
CA SER A 89 -11.55 6.92 0.71
C SER A 89 -12.40 7.75 1.68
N ILE A 90 -13.69 7.44 1.76
CA ILE A 90 -14.68 8.13 2.60
C ILE A 90 -14.92 7.34 3.89
N ILE A 91 -14.94 6.01 3.79
CA ILE A 91 -15.16 5.11 4.92
C ILE A 91 -13.80 4.72 5.50
N PRO A 92 -13.47 5.11 6.74
CA PRO A 92 -12.22 4.71 7.38
C PRO A 92 -12.14 3.19 7.47
N ILE A 93 -11.03 2.63 6.98
CA ILE A 93 -10.72 1.21 7.08
C ILE A 93 -9.53 1.03 8.01
N SER A 94 -9.66 0.08 8.94
CA SER A 94 -8.63 -0.23 9.93
C SER A 94 -7.63 -1.23 9.37
N GLU A 95 -6.50 -1.41 10.08
CA GLU A 95 -5.53 -2.48 9.82
C GLU A 95 -6.22 -3.85 9.76
N THR A 96 -7.04 -4.18 10.76
CA THR A 96 -7.82 -5.44 10.79
C THR A 96 -8.78 -5.56 9.60
N THR A 97 -9.31 -4.44 9.09
CA THR A 97 -10.18 -4.43 7.91
C THR A 97 -9.38 -4.79 6.66
N HIS A 98 -8.18 -4.24 6.50
CA HIS A 98 -7.27 -4.61 5.41
C HIS A 98 -6.88 -6.08 5.48
N SER A 99 -6.60 -6.60 6.67
CA SER A 99 -6.30 -8.02 6.88
C SER A 99 -7.47 -8.90 6.47
N ARG A 100 -8.71 -8.52 6.80
CA ARG A 100 -9.92 -9.24 6.36
C ARG A 100 -10.15 -9.17 4.85
N ILE A 101 -9.94 -8.01 4.22
CA ILE A 101 -10.07 -7.87 2.76
C ILE A 101 -9.04 -8.76 2.05
N ILE A 102 -7.76 -8.66 2.43
CA ILE A 102 -6.70 -9.49 1.86
C ILE A 102 -6.98 -10.97 2.14
N GLY A 103 -7.41 -11.30 3.35
CA GLY A 103 -7.73 -12.66 3.76
C GLY A 103 -8.84 -13.30 2.94
N ASP A 104 -9.95 -12.58 2.71
CA ASP A 104 -11.03 -13.06 1.85
C ASP A 104 -10.54 -13.27 0.42
N LEU A 105 -9.73 -12.34 -0.13
CA LEU A 105 -9.17 -12.47 -1.49
C LEU A 105 -8.15 -13.61 -1.63
N LEU A 106 -7.47 -13.99 -0.55
CA LEU A 106 -6.50 -15.07 -0.53
C LEU A 106 -7.13 -16.42 -0.18
N ASP A 107 -8.34 -16.46 0.37
CA ASP A 107 -9.02 -17.70 0.69
C ASP A 107 -9.59 -18.35 -0.59
N PRO A 108 -9.19 -19.59 -0.95
CA PRO A 108 -9.83 -20.30 -2.06
C PRO A 108 -11.35 -20.46 -1.93
N GLY A 109 -11.88 -20.41 -0.70
CA GLY A 109 -13.30 -20.40 -0.37
C GLY A 109 -13.90 -19.02 -0.11
N GLY A 110 -13.16 -17.94 -0.38
CA GLY A 110 -13.57 -16.56 -0.14
C GLY A 110 -14.76 -16.11 -0.98
N SER A 111 -15.35 -14.97 -0.59
CA SER A 111 -16.61 -14.46 -1.16
C SER A 111 -16.53 -14.11 -2.66
N HIS A 112 -15.32 -13.96 -3.19
CA HIS A 112 -15.04 -13.60 -4.58
C HIS A 112 -15.24 -14.75 -5.59
N GLY A 113 -15.39 -16.00 -5.15
CA GLY A 113 -15.75 -17.14 -5.99
C GLY A 113 -14.74 -17.50 -7.09
N GLN A 114 -13.47 -17.13 -6.94
CA GLN A 114 -12.41 -17.42 -7.93
C GLN A 114 -11.62 -18.70 -7.64
N GLY A 115 -12.03 -19.48 -6.63
CA GLY A 115 -11.22 -20.58 -6.12
C GLY A 115 -9.83 -20.08 -5.70
N GLY A 116 -8.81 -20.93 -5.81
CA GLY A 116 -7.43 -20.56 -5.47
C GLY A 116 -6.73 -19.61 -6.46
N ARG A 117 -7.39 -19.08 -7.50
CA ARG A 117 -6.70 -18.31 -8.57
C ARG A 117 -5.99 -17.06 -8.06
N LEU A 118 -6.64 -16.29 -7.19
CA LEU A 118 -6.07 -15.06 -6.64
C LEU A 118 -4.92 -15.38 -5.67
N LEU A 119 -5.11 -16.36 -4.80
CA LEU A 119 -4.09 -16.91 -3.91
C LEU A 119 -2.85 -17.38 -4.67
N HIS A 120 -3.02 -18.22 -5.69
CA HIS A 120 -1.88 -18.75 -6.45
C HIS A 120 -1.08 -17.62 -7.08
N LYS A 121 -1.74 -16.57 -7.57
CA LYS A 121 -1.05 -15.39 -8.11
C LYS A 121 -0.32 -14.57 -7.07
N PHE A 122 -0.86 -14.51 -5.86
CA PHE A 122 -0.16 -13.90 -4.73
C PHE A 122 1.10 -14.69 -4.41
N LEU A 123 0.97 -16.00 -4.20
CA LEU A 123 2.07 -16.92 -3.88
C LEU A 123 3.16 -16.94 -4.97
N GLU A 124 2.77 -16.91 -6.25
CA GLU A 124 3.69 -16.75 -7.39
C GLU A 124 4.50 -15.44 -7.26
N SER A 125 3.86 -14.34 -6.86
CA SER A 125 4.54 -13.04 -6.76
C SER A 125 5.50 -12.88 -5.57
N ILE A 126 5.42 -13.80 -4.61
CA ILE A 126 6.35 -13.89 -3.48
C ILE A 126 7.24 -15.14 -3.56
N ASP A 127 7.36 -15.72 -4.76
CA ASP A 127 8.28 -16.79 -5.11
C ASP A 127 8.08 -18.11 -4.36
N VAL A 128 6.86 -18.39 -3.88
CA VAL A 128 6.55 -19.66 -3.23
C VAL A 128 6.57 -20.80 -4.26
N PRO A 129 7.33 -21.89 -4.02
CA PRO A 129 7.45 -22.99 -4.98
C PRO A 129 6.14 -23.75 -5.12
N ASN A 130 5.83 -24.18 -6.34
CA ASN A 130 4.65 -25.00 -6.68
C ASN A 130 3.36 -24.50 -6.00
N PRO A 131 2.94 -23.25 -6.19
CA PRO A 131 1.90 -22.61 -5.37
C PRO A 131 0.51 -23.26 -5.53
N ARG A 132 0.30 -24.01 -6.62
CA ARG A 132 -0.93 -24.76 -6.90
C ARG A 132 -1.00 -26.13 -6.21
N ASP A 133 0.12 -26.63 -5.70
CA ASP A 133 0.18 -27.93 -5.06
C ASP A 133 -0.30 -27.86 -3.61
N GLY A 134 -1.05 -28.89 -3.22
CA GLY A 134 -1.60 -29.04 -1.88
C GLY A 134 -2.83 -28.17 -1.62
N LYS A 135 -3.38 -28.33 -0.42
CA LYS A 135 -4.52 -27.52 0.05
C LYS A 135 -4.00 -26.41 0.96
N TRP A 136 -4.20 -25.17 0.52
CA TRP A 136 -3.96 -23.99 1.35
C TRP A 136 -5.11 -23.72 2.29
N THR A 137 -4.76 -23.29 3.51
CA THR A 137 -5.68 -22.74 4.51
C THR A 137 -5.26 -21.32 4.82
N VAL A 138 -6.24 -20.42 4.89
CA VAL A 138 -6.05 -19.02 5.26
C VAL A 138 -6.68 -18.80 6.63
N SER A 139 -5.92 -18.26 7.56
CA SER A 139 -6.43 -17.80 8.86
C SER A 139 -6.18 -16.31 9.00
N VAL A 140 -7.19 -15.60 9.47
CA VAL A 140 -7.23 -14.14 9.58
C VAL A 140 -7.55 -13.78 11.02
N GLU A 141 -6.78 -12.87 11.62
CA GLU A 141 -6.97 -12.35 12.98
C GLU A 141 -7.06 -13.47 14.05
N LYS A 142 -6.25 -14.53 13.89
CA LYS A 142 -6.24 -15.66 14.84
C LYS A 142 -5.22 -15.41 15.93
N GLY A 143 -5.71 -15.09 17.12
CA GLY A 143 -4.84 -14.66 18.22
C GLY A 143 -4.34 -13.25 17.93
N ASN A 144 -3.01 -13.05 17.93
CA ASN A 144 -2.39 -11.77 17.58
C ASN A 144 -1.89 -11.71 16.13
N LEU A 145 -2.04 -12.77 15.33
CA LEU A 145 -1.60 -12.77 13.93
C LEU A 145 -2.65 -12.17 12.99
N ASP A 146 -2.24 -11.25 12.12
CA ASP A 146 -3.11 -10.64 11.11
C ASP A 146 -3.53 -11.64 10.03
N LEU A 147 -2.56 -12.24 9.30
CA LEU A 147 -2.83 -13.37 8.41
C LEU A 147 -1.76 -14.45 8.48
N CYS A 148 -2.19 -15.70 8.30
CA CYS A 148 -1.32 -16.84 8.09
C CYS A 148 -1.88 -17.76 7.00
N LEU A 149 -1.06 -18.02 5.97
CA LEU A 149 -1.33 -18.96 4.90
C LEU A 149 -0.50 -20.21 5.17
N ARG A 150 -1.13 -21.38 5.11
CA ARG A 150 -0.43 -22.64 5.35
C ARG A 150 -0.92 -23.75 4.44
N ARG A 151 0.00 -24.64 4.06
CA ARG A 151 -0.31 -25.96 3.50
C ARG A 151 0.62 -27.01 4.08
N VAL A 152 0.19 -28.27 4.05
CA VAL A 152 0.94 -29.41 4.61
C VAL A 152 1.91 -30.01 3.59
N THR A 153 1.54 -30.07 2.31
CA THR A 153 2.34 -30.74 1.27
C THR A 153 2.31 -29.95 -0.04
N PRO A 154 3.46 -29.46 -0.55
CA PRO A 154 4.72 -29.35 0.19
C PRO A 154 4.54 -28.37 1.37
N ALA A 155 5.19 -28.65 2.50
CA ALA A 155 5.03 -27.83 3.70
C ALA A 155 5.40 -26.37 3.42
N SER A 156 4.51 -25.44 3.78
CA SER A 156 4.75 -24.01 3.59
C SER A 156 3.94 -23.20 4.60
N VAL A 157 4.51 -22.12 5.10
CA VAL A 157 3.88 -21.16 6.03
C VAL A 157 4.27 -19.75 5.61
N ILE A 158 3.28 -18.94 5.24
CA ILE A 158 3.46 -17.52 4.93
C ILE A 158 2.68 -16.72 5.96
N ILE A 159 3.38 -15.97 6.80
CA ILE A 159 2.78 -15.03 7.75
C ILE A 159 2.76 -13.66 7.09
N ILE A 160 1.67 -12.90 7.24
CA ILE A 160 1.57 -11.52 6.81
C ILE A 160 1.26 -10.68 8.05
N GLU A 161 2.19 -9.81 8.43
CA GLU A 161 1.97 -8.78 9.46
C GLU A 161 1.65 -7.48 8.73
N ASN A 162 0.45 -6.96 8.94
CA ASN A 162 -0.09 -5.79 8.31
C ASN A 162 0.21 -4.55 9.17
N LYS A 163 0.83 -3.55 8.57
CA LYS A 163 1.12 -2.23 9.18
C LYS A 163 0.54 -1.10 8.35
N SER A 164 -0.65 -1.29 7.76
CA SER A 164 -1.33 -0.37 6.82
C SER A 164 -1.55 1.07 7.33
N ASN A 165 -1.37 1.33 8.62
CA ASN A 165 -1.50 2.65 9.23
C ASN A 165 -0.19 3.11 9.92
N MET A 166 0.92 2.41 9.70
CA MET A 166 2.20 2.64 10.34
C MET A 166 2.19 2.47 11.88
N ALA A 167 1.31 1.64 12.44
CA ALA A 167 1.30 1.31 13.86
C ALA A 167 2.68 0.84 14.38
N VAL A 168 2.98 1.15 15.64
CA VAL A 168 4.25 0.78 16.29
C VAL A 168 4.35 -0.74 16.42
N ASP A 169 5.55 -1.28 16.21
CA ASP A 169 5.80 -2.72 16.37
C ASP A 169 5.64 -3.15 17.82
N GLN A 170 4.92 -4.24 18.04
CA GLN A 170 4.85 -4.84 19.36
C GLN A 170 6.15 -5.59 19.69
N PRO A 171 6.62 -5.55 20.95
CA PRO A 171 7.79 -6.32 21.36
C PRO A 171 7.64 -7.82 21.09
N ASN A 172 8.70 -8.41 20.56
CA ASN A 172 8.89 -9.83 20.26
C ASN A 172 7.84 -10.42 19.29
N GLN A 173 7.08 -9.57 18.58
CA GLN A 173 5.91 -9.97 17.82
C GLN A 173 6.25 -10.96 16.70
N LEU A 174 7.19 -10.61 15.82
CA LEU A 174 7.57 -11.50 14.72
C LEU A 174 8.27 -12.76 15.21
N TYR A 175 9.03 -12.68 16.31
CA TYR A 175 9.64 -13.86 16.93
C TYR A 175 8.58 -14.86 17.40
N ARG A 176 7.52 -14.40 18.08
CA ARG A 176 6.41 -15.26 18.53
C ARG A 176 5.76 -15.97 17.35
N TYR A 177 5.50 -15.26 16.25
CA TYR A 177 4.86 -15.85 15.08
C TYR A 177 5.73 -16.92 14.44
N TRP A 178 7.02 -16.64 14.25
CA TRP A 178 7.96 -17.65 13.76
C TRP A 178 7.98 -18.87 14.68
N HIS A 179 8.08 -18.66 15.99
CA HIS A 179 8.15 -19.74 16.96
C HIS A 179 6.89 -20.62 16.92
N GLU A 180 5.71 -20.01 16.97
CA GLU A 180 4.42 -20.71 17.07
C GLU A 180 3.97 -21.35 15.75
N GLN A 181 4.21 -20.69 14.61
CA GLN A 181 3.67 -21.14 13.32
C GLN A 181 4.68 -21.90 12.45
N ILE A 182 5.99 -21.67 12.66
CA ILE A 182 7.05 -22.26 11.84
C ILE A 182 7.91 -23.22 12.68
N ARG A 183 8.66 -22.73 13.67
CA ARG A 183 9.64 -23.54 14.42
C ARG A 183 9.01 -24.65 15.26
N GLY A 184 7.86 -24.40 15.87
CA GLY A 184 7.14 -25.40 16.65
C GLY A 184 6.65 -26.56 15.78
N PRO A 185 5.85 -26.28 14.72
CA PRO A 185 5.35 -27.32 13.82
C PRO A 185 6.42 -27.97 12.93
N PHE A 186 7.51 -27.27 12.65
CA PHE A 186 8.60 -27.72 11.78
C PHE A 186 9.97 -27.47 12.44
N PRO A 187 10.36 -28.33 13.41
CA PRO A 187 11.56 -28.11 14.22
C PRO A 187 12.88 -28.27 13.45
N ASP A 188 12.88 -29.10 12.40
CA ASP A 188 14.09 -29.54 11.69
C ASP A 188 14.32 -28.82 10.35
N LEU A 189 13.77 -27.61 10.18
CA LEU A 189 13.95 -26.84 8.95
C LEU A 189 15.39 -26.34 8.80
N ASP A 190 15.98 -26.61 7.63
CA ASP A 190 17.23 -25.96 7.20
C ASP A 190 16.93 -24.58 6.60
N TYR A 191 17.00 -23.54 7.41
CA TYR A 191 16.78 -22.16 6.98
C TYR A 191 17.84 -21.63 6.01
N ALA A 192 18.97 -22.32 5.82
CA ALA A 192 19.93 -21.95 4.78
C ALA A 192 19.42 -22.33 3.38
N SER A 193 18.57 -23.35 3.28
CA SER A 193 17.98 -23.82 2.03
C SER A 193 17.09 -22.76 1.37
N GLU A 194 17.34 -22.50 0.10
CA GLU A 194 16.53 -21.56 -0.70
C GLU A 194 15.06 -22.00 -0.80
N GLY A 195 14.81 -23.31 -0.83
CA GLY A 195 13.45 -23.86 -0.83
C GLY A 195 12.71 -23.57 0.48
N VAL A 196 13.41 -23.65 1.62
CA VAL A 196 12.85 -23.32 2.94
C VAL A 196 12.59 -21.83 3.03
N LYS A 197 13.56 -20.99 2.64
CA LYS A 197 13.38 -19.52 2.61
C LYS A 197 12.15 -19.10 1.82
N LYS A 198 11.91 -19.70 0.65
CA LYS A 198 10.73 -19.41 -0.18
C LYS A 198 9.43 -20.00 0.37
N SER A 199 9.48 -21.12 1.08
CA SER A 199 8.28 -21.79 1.59
C SER A 199 7.86 -21.31 2.98
N PHE A 200 8.77 -20.70 3.74
CA PHE A 200 8.58 -20.27 5.13
C PHE A 200 9.02 -18.80 5.26
N GLN A 201 8.07 -17.89 5.12
CA GLN A 201 8.31 -16.45 5.04
C GLN A 201 7.42 -15.67 6.00
N ILE A 202 7.94 -14.53 6.47
CA ILE A 202 7.15 -13.48 7.11
C ILE A 202 7.16 -12.27 6.18
N LEU A 203 5.99 -11.86 5.72
CA LEU A 203 5.79 -10.64 4.95
C LEU A 203 5.42 -9.52 5.91
N TYR A 204 6.26 -8.50 5.99
CA TYR A 204 6.01 -7.32 6.80
C TYR A 204 5.46 -6.23 5.87
N LEU A 205 4.13 -6.07 5.87
CA LEU A 205 3.37 -5.34 4.87
C LEU A 205 3.05 -3.92 5.34
N CYS A 206 3.69 -2.91 4.76
CA CYS A 206 3.55 -1.51 5.13
C CYS A 206 2.88 -0.65 4.05
N PRO A 207 2.58 0.62 4.38
CA PRO A 207 2.37 1.72 3.45
C PRO A 207 2.92 1.52 2.06
N GLY A 208 4.22 1.81 2.07
CA GLY A 208 5.18 1.86 1.00
C GLY A 208 6.48 1.18 1.39
N ASN A 209 7.51 1.43 0.59
CA ASN A 209 8.69 0.57 0.50
C ASN A 209 9.79 0.85 1.54
N GLU A 210 9.54 1.70 2.54
CA GLU A 210 10.60 2.28 3.38
C GLU A 210 10.56 1.84 4.85
N ARG A 211 9.89 0.73 5.16
CA ARG A 211 9.77 0.27 6.55
C ARG A 211 10.08 -1.21 6.73
N TYR A 212 10.92 -1.45 7.73
CA TYR A 212 11.30 -2.75 8.23
C TYR A 212 10.86 -2.88 9.70
N PRO A 213 10.65 -4.11 10.20
CA PRO A 213 10.32 -4.30 11.61
C PRO A 213 11.47 -3.84 12.51
N GLY A 214 11.14 -3.21 13.63
CA GLY A 214 12.11 -2.86 14.65
C GLY A 214 12.74 -4.09 15.29
N ASN A 215 14.01 -3.97 15.70
CA ASN A 215 14.78 -5.04 16.33
C ASN A 215 14.08 -5.65 17.56
N HIS A 216 13.30 -4.85 18.30
CA HIS A 216 12.56 -5.33 19.47
C HIS A 216 11.44 -6.32 19.10
N SER A 217 10.93 -6.29 17.87
CA SER A 217 9.95 -7.27 17.36
C SER A 217 10.59 -8.62 17.00
N LEU A 218 11.87 -8.59 16.63
CA LEU A 218 12.64 -9.75 16.17
C LEU A 218 13.29 -10.54 17.30
N ARG A 219 13.32 -9.99 18.51
CA ARG A 219 13.97 -10.62 19.67
C ARG A 219 13.10 -11.65 20.34
N ARG A 220 13.77 -12.66 20.90
CA ARG A 220 13.15 -13.69 21.73
C ARG A 220 12.52 -13.07 22.99
N PRO A 221 11.27 -13.42 23.33
CA PRO A 221 10.70 -13.06 24.62
C PRO A 221 11.47 -13.67 25.79
N SER A 222 11.63 -12.93 26.88
CA SER A 222 12.34 -13.39 28.08
C SER A 222 11.75 -14.64 28.75
N TYR A 223 10.46 -14.93 28.53
CA TYR A 223 9.81 -16.13 29.06
C TYR A 223 10.09 -17.40 28.23
N LEU A 224 10.67 -17.27 27.03
CA LEU A 224 11.10 -18.39 26.19
C LEU A 224 12.60 -18.66 26.36
N ASP A 225 13.07 -18.71 27.59
CA ASP A 225 14.48 -18.95 27.89
C ASP A 225 14.82 -20.44 27.73
N SER A 226 15.45 -20.77 26.60
CA SER A 226 15.92 -22.12 26.25
C SER A 226 17.25 -22.01 25.53
N GLN A 227 18.22 -22.84 25.88
CA GLN A 227 19.54 -22.83 25.23
C GLN A 227 19.46 -23.15 23.72
N ASP A 228 18.39 -23.82 23.28
CA ASP A 228 18.20 -24.26 21.89
C ASP A 228 17.48 -23.23 21.02
N LEU A 229 17.06 -22.10 21.61
CA LEU A 229 16.35 -21.04 20.89
C LEU A 229 17.27 -19.84 20.62
N PRO A 230 17.25 -19.30 19.38
CA PRO A 230 18.04 -18.15 18.97
C PRO A 230 17.57 -16.87 19.66
N ASP A 231 18.48 -15.93 19.93
CA ASP A 231 18.14 -14.66 20.58
C ASP A 231 17.37 -13.70 19.67
N THR A 232 17.65 -13.75 18.37
CA THR A 232 16.93 -12.97 17.35
C THR A 232 16.70 -13.79 16.09
N LEU A 233 15.65 -13.46 15.34
CA LEU A 233 15.37 -14.10 14.05
C LEU A 233 16.49 -13.89 13.01
N ALA A 234 17.31 -12.85 13.17
CA ALA A 234 18.46 -12.60 12.31
C ALA A 234 19.48 -13.76 12.35
N ASP A 235 19.61 -14.43 13.50
CA ASP A 235 20.58 -15.53 13.69
C ASP A 235 20.12 -16.83 13.01
N VAL A 236 18.83 -16.95 12.72
CA VAL A 236 18.21 -18.16 12.16
C VAL A 236 18.24 -18.17 10.64
N GLY A 237 18.25 -17.00 10.01
CA GLY A 237 18.09 -16.87 8.57
C GLY A 237 16.65 -17.01 8.08
N VAL A 238 15.65 -16.80 8.95
CA VAL A 238 14.23 -16.70 8.56
C VAL A 238 14.06 -15.56 7.57
N THR A 239 13.32 -15.79 6.49
CA THR A 239 13.04 -14.76 5.50
C THR A 239 11.96 -13.82 6.01
N ILE A 240 12.36 -12.58 6.32
CA ILE A 240 11.45 -11.47 6.61
C ILE A 240 11.52 -10.51 5.43
N ARG A 241 10.46 -10.49 4.63
CA ARG A 241 10.37 -9.66 3.42
C ARG A 241 9.56 -8.41 3.74
N ALA A 242 10.18 -7.25 3.60
CA ALA A 242 9.44 -5.99 3.57
C ALA A 242 8.62 -5.93 2.27
N CYS A 243 7.32 -5.76 2.42
CA CYS A 243 6.38 -5.59 1.31
C CYS A 243 5.57 -4.32 1.55
N SER A 244 4.97 -3.79 0.49
CA SER A 244 4.07 -2.68 0.59
C SER A 244 2.75 -2.87 -0.11
N PHE A 245 1.77 -2.11 0.35
CA PHE A 245 0.50 -2.03 -0.33
C PHE A 245 0.64 -1.37 -1.71
N GLN A 246 1.46 -0.33 -1.81
CA GLN A 246 1.66 0.45 -3.05
C GLN A 246 2.40 -0.31 -4.15
N SER A 247 3.29 -1.24 -3.79
CA SER A 247 4.03 -2.09 -4.73
C SER A 247 3.42 -3.48 -4.83
N GLU A 248 3.65 -4.35 -3.84
CA GLU A 248 3.37 -5.79 -3.96
C GLU A 248 1.87 -6.08 -4.04
N ILE A 249 1.05 -5.50 -3.14
CA ILE A 249 -0.40 -5.75 -3.12
C ILE A 249 -1.05 -5.14 -4.34
N ARG A 250 -0.77 -3.87 -4.67
CA ARG A 250 -1.33 -3.23 -5.87
C ARG A 250 -0.94 -3.98 -7.14
N GLY A 251 0.32 -4.36 -7.30
CA GLY A 251 0.78 -5.16 -8.44
C GLY A 251 0.07 -6.52 -8.52
N TRP A 252 -0.14 -7.18 -7.37
CA TRP A 252 -0.92 -8.42 -7.31
C TRP A 252 -2.39 -8.21 -7.70
N LEU A 253 -3.04 -7.16 -7.21
CA LEU A 253 -4.43 -6.84 -7.56
C LEU A 253 -4.61 -6.57 -9.06
N LEU A 254 -3.66 -5.83 -9.68
CA LEU A 254 -3.69 -5.58 -11.13
C LEU A 254 -3.59 -6.88 -11.94
N ARG A 255 -2.66 -7.78 -11.56
CA ARG A 255 -2.57 -9.11 -12.17
C ARG A 255 -3.82 -9.96 -11.93
N CYS A 256 -4.48 -9.80 -10.78
CA CYS A 256 -5.74 -10.48 -10.50
C CYS A 256 -6.87 -9.99 -11.42
N ILE A 257 -6.95 -8.67 -11.65
CA ILE A 257 -7.92 -8.08 -12.57
C ILE A 257 -7.76 -8.68 -13.97
N GLU A 258 -6.54 -8.85 -14.47
CA GLU A 258 -6.29 -9.47 -15.79
C GLU A 258 -6.81 -10.91 -15.91
N LEU A 259 -6.91 -11.65 -14.80
CA LEU A 259 -7.36 -13.04 -14.79
C LEU A 259 -8.88 -13.20 -14.69
N ILE A 260 -9.55 -12.18 -14.17
CA ILE A 260 -10.99 -12.20 -13.94
C ILE A 260 -11.69 -11.87 -15.26
N PRO A 261 -12.69 -12.67 -15.71
CA PRO A 261 -13.43 -12.40 -16.94
C PRO A 261 -13.92 -10.94 -16.99
N PRO A 262 -13.84 -10.25 -18.15
CA PRO A 262 -14.28 -8.86 -18.29
C PRO A 262 -15.72 -8.60 -17.79
N GLU A 263 -16.58 -9.61 -17.89
CA GLU A 263 -18.00 -9.58 -17.51
C GLU A 263 -18.21 -9.64 -15.99
N ASN A 264 -17.21 -10.08 -15.22
CA ASN A 264 -17.27 -10.04 -13.76
C ASN A 264 -16.91 -8.63 -13.26
N HIS A 265 -17.75 -7.66 -13.64
CA HIS A 265 -17.57 -6.26 -13.34
C HIS A 265 -17.46 -6.00 -11.84
N ARG A 266 -18.28 -6.68 -11.03
CA ARG A 266 -18.32 -6.49 -9.58
C ARG A 266 -16.95 -6.73 -8.94
N LEU A 267 -16.34 -7.89 -9.18
CA LEU A 267 -15.05 -8.20 -8.57
C LEU A 267 -13.95 -7.31 -9.12
N ARG A 268 -13.92 -7.08 -10.43
CA ARG A 268 -12.91 -6.21 -11.06
C ARG A 268 -12.93 -4.80 -10.48
N ILE A 269 -14.11 -4.21 -10.35
CA ILE A 269 -14.31 -2.88 -9.75
C ILE A 269 -13.90 -2.90 -8.27
N CYS A 270 -14.28 -3.93 -7.50
CA CYS A 270 -13.84 -4.03 -6.10
C CYS A 270 -12.31 -4.06 -5.96
N LEU A 271 -11.60 -4.80 -6.82
CA LEU A 271 -10.13 -4.85 -6.80
C LEU A 271 -9.51 -3.51 -7.21
N GLN A 272 -10.10 -2.81 -8.19
CA GLN A 272 -9.68 -1.46 -8.60
C GLN A 272 -9.84 -0.47 -7.45
N ILE A 273 -11.03 -0.39 -6.85
CA ILE A 273 -11.32 0.47 -5.70
C ILE A 273 -10.34 0.21 -4.55
N TYR A 274 -10.07 -1.06 -4.23
CA TYR A 274 -9.13 -1.38 -3.16
C TYR A 274 -7.67 -1.03 -3.54
N GLY A 275 -7.27 -1.23 -4.79
CA GLY A 275 -5.93 -0.91 -5.30
C GLY A 275 -5.65 0.60 -5.39
N GLU A 276 -6.67 1.41 -5.65
CA GLU A 276 -6.59 2.87 -5.72
C GLU A 276 -6.24 3.54 -4.39
N LEU A 277 -6.55 2.90 -3.26
CA LEU A 277 -6.12 3.38 -1.94
C LEU A 277 -4.60 3.50 -1.78
N TRP A 278 -3.88 2.80 -2.65
CA TRP A 278 -2.43 2.62 -2.61
C TRP A 278 -1.73 3.18 -3.86
N SER A 279 -2.43 4.03 -4.62
CA SER A 279 -1.93 4.66 -5.84
C SER A 279 -1.27 6.01 -5.61
#